data_AF-A0A9P3A2H1-F1
#
_entry.id   AF-A0A9P3A2H1-F1
#
_cell.length_a   1.000
_cell.length_b   1.000
_cell.length_c   1.000
_cell.angle_alpha   90.00
_cell.angle_beta   90.00
_cell.angle_gamma   90.00
#
_symmetry.space_group_name_H-M   'P 1'
#
loop_
_entity.id
_entity.type
_entity.pdbx_description
1 polymer ?
#
loop_
_entity_poly.entity_id
_entity_poly.type
_entity_poly.pdbx_seq_one_letter_code
_entity_poly.pdbx_strand_id
1 'polypeptide(L)'
;MPILILLAQCLAMFAASVVAGNLPLMFKSTMVGRRLQMISTTGMGILVGAALTIIIPEGVSTLFRSLPAEHDEREGTTMAIGLALLTGFALMLIDDVFHHDHRGDWAASGGSAAGLNAVLGMVIHGAADGIALGASSLSGKGNLGLIVFLAVLVHKGPTALGLTTTLLSLGLTPPAIRPRVLIFSVAAPLGAVLTYALVKIFGHQGAPVGSGEIDALGWWIGIALLFSVSVVHLYSFEVWR
;
A
#
# COMPACT_ATOMS: atom_id res chain seq x y z
N MET A 1 -19.69 -13.69 -6.20
CA MET A 1 -19.36 -13.57 -4.77
C MET A 1 -18.08 -12.78 -4.46
N PRO A 2 -16.93 -12.91 -5.17
CA PRO A 2 -15.67 -12.29 -4.73
C PRO A 2 -15.72 -10.75 -4.71
N ILE A 3 -16.42 -10.12 -5.66
CA ILE A 3 -16.60 -8.67 -5.69
C ILE A 3 -17.36 -8.11 -4.48
N LEU A 4 -18.33 -8.85 -3.92
CA LEU A 4 -19.09 -8.38 -2.76
C LEU A 4 -18.21 -8.34 -1.50
N ILE A 5 -17.35 -9.36 -1.34
CA ILE A 5 -16.37 -9.42 -0.25
C ILE A 5 -15.36 -8.28 -0.41
N LEU A 6 -14.84 -8.07 -1.62
CA LEU A 6 -13.93 -6.98 -1.91
C LEU A 6 -14.54 -5.62 -1.58
N LEU A 7 -15.79 -5.36 -1.97
CA LEU A 7 -16.48 -4.11 -1.65
C LEU A 7 -16.67 -3.91 -0.14
N ALA A 8 -16.97 -4.99 0.61
CA ALA A 8 -17.04 -4.94 2.06
C ALA A 8 -15.66 -4.62 2.69
N GLN A 9 -14.59 -5.23 2.17
CA GLN A 9 -13.22 -4.96 2.59
C GLN A 9 -12.79 -3.51 2.28
N CYS A 10 -13.13 -3.00 1.10
CA CYS A 10 -12.92 -1.59 0.72
C CYS A 10 -13.64 -0.64 1.67
N LEU A 11 -14.91 -0.94 2.02
CA LEU A 11 -15.67 -0.13 2.98
C LEU A 11 -15.01 -0.14 4.36
N ALA A 12 -14.58 -1.31 4.83
CA ALA A 12 -13.88 -1.45 6.11
C ALA A 12 -12.56 -0.65 6.12
N MET A 13 -11.78 -0.73 5.05
CA MET A 13 -10.55 0.04 4.90
C MET A 13 -10.79 1.55 4.88
N PHE A 14 -11.79 2.01 4.13
CA PHE A 14 -12.20 3.41 4.09
C PHE A 14 -12.61 3.89 5.48
N ALA A 15 -13.47 3.14 6.17
CA ALA A 15 -13.92 3.47 7.51
C ALA A 15 -12.74 3.52 8.50
N ALA A 16 -11.84 2.53 8.45
CA ALA A 16 -10.67 2.46 9.32
C ALA A 16 -9.75 3.69 9.15
N SER A 17 -9.42 4.09 7.92
CA SER A 17 -8.58 5.29 7.70
C SER A 17 -9.30 6.58 8.06
N VAL A 18 -10.60 6.69 7.82
CA VAL A 18 -11.37 7.89 8.21
C VAL A 18 -11.44 8.02 9.72
N VAL A 19 -11.76 6.94 10.44
CA VAL A 19 -11.85 6.93 11.90
C VAL A 19 -10.47 7.22 12.51
N ALA A 20 -9.45 6.49 12.09
CA ALA A 20 -8.09 6.66 12.58
C ALA A 20 -7.55 8.07 12.25
N GLY A 21 -7.71 8.55 11.02
CA GLY A 21 -7.24 9.88 10.61
C GLY A 21 -7.97 11.05 11.29
N ASN A 22 -9.20 10.88 11.76
CA ASN A 22 -9.86 11.92 12.55
C ASN A 22 -9.46 11.91 14.04
N LEU A 23 -8.88 10.82 14.54
CA LEU A 23 -8.54 10.67 15.96
C LEU A 23 -7.61 11.79 16.49
N PRO A 24 -6.54 12.20 15.78
CA PRO A 24 -5.65 13.27 16.26
C PRO A 24 -6.34 14.64 16.27
N LEU A 25 -7.37 14.85 15.44
CA LEU A 25 -8.12 16.11 15.39
C LEU A 25 -9.07 16.28 16.59
N MET A 26 -9.46 15.17 17.23
CA MET A 26 -10.38 15.17 18.37
C MET A 26 -9.70 15.50 19.70
N PHE A 27 -8.40 15.17 19.84
CA PHE A 27 -7.67 15.32 21.09
C PHE A 27 -6.61 16.43 20.97
N LYS A 28 -6.92 17.63 21.47
CA LYS A 28 -6.05 18.82 21.44
C LYS A 28 -4.83 18.78 22.38
N SER A 29 -4.54 17.65 23.04
CA SER A 29 -3.48 17.58 24.06
C SER A 29 -2.15 17.11 23.49
N THR A 30 -1.08 17.88 23.70
CA THR A 30 0.31 17.58 23.28
C THR A 30 0.81 16.21 23.76
N MET A 31 0.35 15.75 24.94
CA MET A 31 0.71 14.43 25.49
C MET A 31 0.08 13.26 24.72
N VAL A 32 -1.07 13.50 24.09
CA VAL A 32 -1.75 12.51 23.24
C VAL A 32 -1.06 12.40 21.88
N GLY A 33 -0.54 13.51 21.34
CA GLY A 33 0.26 13.50 20.09
C GLY A 33 1.45 12.54 20.16
N ARG A 34 2.26 12.61 21.22
CA ARG A 34 3.41 11.71 21.42
C ARG A 34 3.00 10.24 21.57
N ARG A 35 1.88 9.96 22.24
CA ARG A 35 1.34 8.58 22.37
C ARG A 35 0.83 8.05 21.04
N LEU A 36 0.11 8.86 20.27
CA LEU A 36 -0.37 8.50 18.93
C LEU A 36 0.79 8.24 17.97
N GLN A 37 1.87 9.02 18.07
CA GLN A 37 3.08 8.77 17.30
C GLN A 37 3.75 7.45 17.68
N MET A 38 3.89 7.12 18.97
CA MET A 38 4.40 5.81 19.40
C MET A 38 3.52 4.65 18.92
N ILE A 39 2.19 4.81 18.97
CA ILE A 39 1.25 3.81 18.44
C ILE A 39 1.44 3.66 16.92
N SER A 40 1.61 4.75 16.19
CA SER A 40 1.87 4.74 14.75
C SER A 40 3.19 4.03 14.43
N THR A 41 4.30 4.40 15.08
CA THR A 41 5.62 3.80 14.86
C THR A 41 5.66 2.31 15.26
N THR A 42 4.99 1.93 16.35
CA THR A 42 4.88 0.52 16.75
C THR A 42 4.04 -0.27 15.76
N GLY A 43 2.92 0.33 15.30
CA GLY A 43 2.10 -0.21 14.22
C GLY A 43 2.96 -0.49 13.01
N MET A 44 3.68 0.52 12.51
CA MET A 44 4.61 0.42 11.36
C MET A 44 5.59 -0.76 11.49
N GLY A 45 6.17 -0.99 12.67
CA GLY A 45 7.04 -2.14 12.92
C GLY A 45 6.36 -3.51 12.77
N ILE A 46 5.14 -3.66 13.30
CA ILE A 46 4.33 -4.88 13.13
C ILE A 46 4.06 -5.16 11.65
N LEU A 47 3.92 -4.09 10.86
CA LEU A 47 3.53 -4.16 9.46
C LEU A 47 4.69 -4.53 8.54
N VAL A 48 5.90 -4.06 8.85
CA VAL A 48 7.13 -4.60 8.26
C VAL A 48 7.25 -6.10 8.57
N GLY A 49 6.89 -6.51 9.79
CA GLY A 49 6.77 -7.93 10.15
C GLY A 49 5.79 -8.70 9.25
N ALA A 50 4.56 -8.19 9.07
CA ALA A 50 3.56 -8.81 8.21
C ALA A 50 3.99 -8.85 6.72
N ALA A 51 4.66 -7.81 6.24
CA ALA A 51 5.22 -7.76 4.90
C ALA A 51 6.23 -8.89 4.65
N LEU A 52 7.20 -9.05 5.56
CA LEU A 52 8.26 -10.05 5.45
C LEU A 52 7.76 -11.49 5.71
N THR A 53 6.78 -11.67 6.60
CA THR A 53 6.33 -13.00 7.03
C THR A 53 5.12 -13.52 6.28
N ILE A 54 4.32 -12.64 5.67
CA ILE A 54 3.06 -13.00 5.03
C ILE A 54 3.06 -12.58 3.56
N ILE A 55 3.13 -11.27 3.26
CA ILE A 55 2.86 -10.79 1.90
C ILE A 55 3.96 -11.17 0.91
N ILE A 56 5.24 -10.99 1.27
CA ILE A 56 6.36 -11.38 0.41
C ILE A 56 6.39 -12.90 0.21
N PRO A 57 6.37 -13.75 1.26
CA PRO A 57 6.37 -15.20 1.08
C PRO A 57 5.21 -15.69 0.21
N GLU A 58 4.03 -15.11 0.39
CA GLU A 58 2.85 -15.50 -0.38
C GLU A 58 2.93 -15.04 -1.84
N GLY A 59 3.40 -13.82 -2.11
CA GLY A 59 3.65 -13.32 -3.46
C GLY A 59 4.67 -14.18 -4.22
N VAL A 60 5.79 -14.51 -3.57
CA VAL A 60 6.81 -15.43 -4.11
C VAL A 60 6.19 -16.82 -4.36
N SER A 61 5.48 -17.38 -3.38
CA SER A 61 4.89 -18.72 -3.53
C SER A 61 3.84 -18.78 -4.64
N THR A 62 3.11 -17.69 -4.86
CA THR A 62 2.10 -17.58 -5.92
C THR A 62 2.76 -17.56 -7.28
N LEU A 63 3.88 -16.83 -7.45
CA LEU A 63 4.68 -16.85 -8.67
C LEU A 63 5.27 -18.24 -8.97
N PHE A 64 5.90 -18.87 -7.98
CA PHE A 64 6.49 -20.20 -8.18
C PHE A 64 5.45 -21.30 -8.48
N ARG A 65 4.21 -21.14 -8.02
CA ARG A 65 3.12 -22.07 -8.35
C ARG A 65 2.50 -21.81 -9.72
N SER A 66 2.67 -20.61 -10.26
CA SER A 66 2.10 -20.25 -11.56
C SER A 66 2.88 -20.85 -12.74
N LEU A 67 4.11 -21.33 -12.52
CA LEU A 67 4.99 -21.87 -13.56
C LEU A 67 5.28 -23.36 -13.37
N PRO A 68 5.42 -24.14 -14.47
CA PRO A 68 5.87 -25.53 -14.42
C PRO A 68 7.34 -25.64 -13.95
N ALA A 69 7.69 -26.77 -13.35
CA ALA A 69 8.96 -26.97 -12.64
C ALA A 69 10.19 -27.21 -13.55
N GLU A 70 10.37 -26.43 -14.61
CA GLU A 70 11.58 -26.46 -15.44
C GLU A 70 12.65 -25.47 -14.93
N HIS A 71 13.93 -25.75 -15.21
CA HIS A 71 15.06 -25.01 -14.63
C HIS A 71 15.17 -23.58 -15.16
N ASP A 72 14.95 -23.36 -16.46
CA ASP A 72 15.05 -22.04 -17.11
C ASP A 72 13.91 -21.08 -16.67
N GLU A 73 12.71 -21.60 -16.44
CA GLU A 73 11.55 -20.84 -15.97
C GLU A 73 11.75 -20.30 -14.54
N ARG A 74 12.55 -20.97 -13.71
CA ARG A 74 12.85 -20.52 -12.34
C ARG A 74 13.78 -19.31 -12.29
N GLU A 75 14.69 -19.18 -13.24
CA GLU A 75 15.53 -17.99 -13.36
C GLU A 75 14.66 -16.78 -13.72
N GLY A 76 13.78 -16.94 -14.71
CA GLY A 76 12.79 -15.91 -15.09
C GLY A 76 11.88 -15.51 -13.92
N THR A 77 11.43 -16.48 -13.11
CA THR A 77 10.64 -16.22 -11.88
C THR A 77 11.41 -15.36 -10.88
N THR A 78 12.68 -15.70 -10.64
CA THR A 78 13.52 -15.01 -9.66
C THR A 78 13.78 -13.56 -10.12
N MET A 79 14.02 -13.36 -11.42
CA MET A 79 14.14 -12.03 -12.01
C MET A 79 12.83 -11.24 -11.90
N ALA A 80 11.67 -11.87 -12.15
CA ALA A 80 10.37 -11.21 -12.01
C ALA A 80 10.08 -10.77 -10.57
N ILE A 81 10.45 -11.58 -9.57
CA ILE A 81 10.37 -11.21 -8.15
C ILE A 81 11.24 -9.97 -7.88
N GLY A 82 12.50 -10.00 -8.31
CA GLY A 82 13.44 -8.90 -8.15
C GLY A 82 12.95 -7.62 -8.82
N LEU A 83 12.43 -7.71 -10.04
CA LEU A 83 11.87 -6.57 -10.78
C LEU A 83 10.62 -6.02 -10.11
N ALA A 84 9.67 -6.86 -9.71
CA ALA A 84 8.44 -6.40 -9.04
C ALA A 84 8.77 -5.64 -7.74
N LEU A 85 9.67 -6.19 -6.93
CA LEU A 85 10.14 -5.54 -5.70
C LEU A 85 10.91 -4.25 -6.02
N LEU A 86 11.84 -4.28 -6.97
CA LEU A 86 12.66 -3.11 -7.33
C LEU A 86 11.80 -1.98 -7.89
N THR A 87 10.83 -2.28 -8.77
CA THR A 87 9.94 -1.27 -9.36
C THR A 87 9.04 -0.64 -8.29
N GLY A 88 8.49 -1.44 -7.36
CA GLY A 88 7.70 -0.89 -6.26
C GLY A 88 8.53 0.01 -5.32
N PHE A 89 9.75 -0.43 -4.99
CA PHE A 89 10.68 0.35 -4.18
C PHE A 89 11.10 1.64 -4.89
N ALA A 90 11.48 1.55 -6.16
CA ALA A 90 11.89 2.68 -6.96
C ALA A 90 10.78 3.72 -7.10
N LEU A 91 9.51 3.32 -7.24
CA LEU A 91 8.39 4.27 -7.27
C LEU A 91 8.26 5.08 -5.99
N MET A 92 8.43 4.45 -4.82
CA MET A 92 8.45 5.19 -3.55
C MET A 92 9.67 6.07 -3.38
N LEU A 93 10.85 5.58 -3.80
CA LEU A 93 12.07 6.36 -3.76
C LEU A 93 11.96 7.59 -4.67
N ILE A 94 11.37 7.42 -5.85
CA ILE A 94 11.13 8.49 -6.82
C ILE A 94 10.16 9.52 -6.26
N ASP A 95 9.07 9.07 -5.63
CA ASP A 95 8.15 9.97 -4.93
C ASP A 95 8.93 10.81 -3.90
N ASP A 96 9.69 10.18 -3.02
CA ASP A 96 10.45 10.92 -2.00
C ASP A 96 11.50 11.88 -2.58
N VAL A 97 12.31 11.43 -3.53
CA VAL A 97 13.39 12.23 -4.14
C VAL A 97 12.84 13.47 -4.86
N PHE A 98 11.78 13.32 -5.66
CA PHE A 98 11.17 14.47 -6.34
C PHE A 98 10.54 15.47 -5.37
N HIS A 99 10.13 15.02 -4.18
CA HIS A 99 9.57 15.90 -3.15
C HIS A 99 10.63 16.56 -2.27
N HIS A 100 11.84 16.00 -2.20
CA HIS A 100 12.93 16.50 -1.35
C HIS A 100 13.81 17.59 -2.01
N ASP A 101 13.94 17.59 -3.34
CA ASP A 101 14.82 18.52 -4.10
C ASP A 101 14.34 19.99 -4.08
N HIS A 102 13.15 20.23 -3.55
CA HIS A 102 12.55 21.56 -3.43
C HIS A 102 12.54 22.11 -1.99
N ARG A 103 13.29 21.54 -1.04
CA ARG A 103 13.31 22.10 0.34
C ARG A 103 14.04 23.44 0.49
N GLY A 104 14.95 23.78 -0.43
CA GLY A 104 15.75 25.02 -0.37
C GLY A 104 14.97 26.30 -0.74
N ASP A 105 14.14 26.24 -1.79
CA ASP A 105 13.44 27.42 -2.32
C ASP A 105 12.04 27.64 -1.70
N TRP A 106 11.49 26.63 -1.04
CA TRP A 106 10.08 26.60 -0.59
C TRP A 106 9.89 26.89 0.90
N ALA A 107 10.98 27.03 1.67
CA ALA A 107 10.91 27.60 3.02
C ALA A 107 10.35 29.04 3.01
N ALA A 108 10.35 29.71 1.85
CA ALA A 108 9.71 30.99 1.61
C ALA A 108 8.22 30.90 1.16
N SER A 109 7.69 29.73 0.78
CA SER A 109 6.38 29.58 0.11
C SER A 109 5.28 28.82 0.89
N GLY A 110 5.52 28.40 2.13
CA GLY A 110 4.46 28.07 3.11
C GLY A 110 4.05 26.59 3.24
N GLY A 111 3.60 26.21 4.45
CA GLY A 111 3.34 24.81 4.87
C GLY A 111 2.27 24.04 4.07
N SER A 112 1.49 24.69 3.20
CA SER A 112 0.48 24.04 2.37
C SER A 112 1.07 23.17 1.26
N ALA A 113 2.22 23.54 0.70
CA ALA A 113 2.90 22.76 -0.35
C ALA A 113 3.52 21.48 0.21
N ALA A 114 4.24 21.58 1.34
CA ALA A 114 4.76 20.41 2.07
C ALA A 114 3.63 19.45 2.49
N GLY A 115 2.49 19.99 2.93
CA GLY A 115 1.32 19.18 3.26
C GLY A 115 0.66 18.51 2.05
N LEU A 116 0.81 19.05 0.84
CA LEU A 116 0.29 18.41 -0.38
C LEU A 116 1.18 17.24 -0.82
N ASN A 117 2.50 17.40 -0.76
CA ASN A 117 3.44 16.32 -1.09
C ASN A 117 3.30 15.14 -0.13
N ALA A 118 3.17 15.43 1.17
CA ALA A 118 2.87 14.40 2.17
C ALA A 118 1.56 13.64 1.85
N VAL A 119 0.55 14.30 1.29
CA VAL A 119 -0.68 13.61 0.88
C VAL A 119 -0.46 12.77 -0.37
N LEU A 120 0.33 13.25 -1.33
CA LEU A 120 0.56 12.57 -2.60
C LEU A 120 1.26 11.22 -2.40
N GLY A 121 2.37 11.19 -1.65
CA GLY A 121 3.06 9.94 -1.32
C GLY A 121 2.15 8.96 -0.56
N MET A 122 1.32 9.49 0.34
CA MET A 122 0.36 8.68 1.10
C MET A 122 -0.79 8.16 0.23
N VAL A 123 -1.18 8.88 -0.83
CA VAL A 123 -2.16 8.41 -1.82
C VAL A 123 -1.58 7.28 -2.67
N ILE A 124 -0.31 7.38 -3.09
CA ILE A 124 0.39 6.30 -3.81
C ILE A 124 0.51 5.07 -2.90
N HIS A 125 0.92 5.26 -1.64
CA HIS A 125 0.95 4.21 -0.62
C HIS A 125 -0.43 3.54 -0.47
N GLY A 126 -1.47 4.34 -0.25
CA GLY A 126 -2.84 3.83 -0.10
C GLY A 126 -3.34 3.12 -1.36
N ALA A 127 -2.97 3.58 -2.56
CA ALA A 127 -3.32 2.88 -3.80
C ALA A 127 -2.64 1.50 -3.88
N ALA A 128 -1.39 1.39 -3.43
CA ALA A 128 -0.68 0.11 -3.37
C ALA A 128 -1.32 -0.88 -2.39
N ASP A 129 -1.81 -0.44 -1.23
CA ASP A 129 -2.63 -1.27 -0.33
C ASP A 129 -3.81 -1.89 -1.09
N GLY A 130 -4.44 -1.07 -1.94
CA GLY A 130 -5.53 -1.48 -2.82
C GLY A 130 -5.09 -2.53 -3.84
N ILE A 131 -3.93 -2.37 -4.48
CA ILE A 131 -3.40 -3.33 -5.45
C ILE A 131 -3.29 -4.74 -4.85
N ALA A 132 -2.70 -4.86 -3.65
CA ALA A 132 -2.58 -6.17 -2.98
C ALA A 132 -3.94 -6.80 -2.66
N LEU A 133 -4.87 -6.00 -2.12
CA LEU A 133 -6.22 -6.49 -1.78
C LEU A 133 -7.01 -6.88 -3.04
N GLY A 134 -6.99 -6.05 -4.08
CA GLY A 134 -7.69 -6.28 -5.34
C GLY A 134 -7.19 -7.55 -6.04
N ALA A 135 -5.86 -7.72 -6.14
CA ALA A 135 -5.25 -8.90 -6.75
C ALA A 135 -5.55 -10.18 -5.94
N SER A 136 -5.35 -10.16 -4.63
CA SER A 136 -5.57 -11.35 -3.77
C SER A 136 -7.02 -11.83 -3.75
N SER A 137 -7.99 -10.92 -3.95
CA SER A 137 -9.42 -11.28 -4.01
C SER A 137 -9.79 -12.20 -5.19
N LEU A 138 -8.92 -12.30 -6.21
CA LEU A 138 -9.12 -13.15 -7.39
C LEU A 138 -8.46 -14.53 -7.28
N SER A 139 -7.63 -14.77 -6.26
CA SER A 139 -6.83 -16.01 -6.15
C SER A 139 -7.65 -17.30 -5.89
N GLY A 140 -8.95 -17.20 -5.63
CA GLY A 140 -9.82 -18.36 -5.33
C GLY A 140 -9.53 -19.05 -3.98
N LYS A 141 -8.34 -18.85 -3.41
CA LYS A 141 -7.95 -19.22 -2.05
C LYS A 141 -8.61 -18.24 -1.06
N GLY A 142 -9.77 -18.60 -0.51
CA GLY A 142 -10.52 -17.73 0.43
C GLY A 142 -9.70 -17.21 1.62
N ASN A 143 -8.68 -17.95 2.06
CA ASN A 143 -7.81 -17.54 3.16
C ASN A 143 -6.81 -16.44 2.75
N LEU A 144 -6.36 -16.41 1.49
CA LEU A 144 -5.36 -15.45 1.04
C LEU A 144 -5.89 -14.01 1.08
N GLY A 145 -7.04 -13.78 0.44
CA GLY A 145 -7.67 -12.47 0.41
C GLY A 145 -8.00 -11.94 1.81
N LEU A 146 -8.37 -12.82 2.74
CA LEU A 146 -8.64 -12.45 4.14
C LEU A 146 -7.35 -12.12 4.92
N ILE A 147 -6.29 -12.91 4.74
CA ILE A 147 -4.99 -12.66 5.38
C ILE A 147 -4.39 -11.34 4.89
N VAL A 148 -4.36 -11.10 3.58
CA VAL A 148 -3.86 -9.85 2.99
C VAL A 148 -4.73 -8.68 3.44
N PHE A 149 -6.07 -8.84 3.45
CA PHE A 149 -6.97 -7.82 3.97
C PHE A 149 -6.69 -7.46 5.42
N LEU A 150 -6.52 -8.44 6.31
CA LEU A 150 -6.25 -8.17 7.73
C LEU A 150 -4.89 -7.49 7.91
N ALA A 151 -3.86 -7.94 7.19
CA ALA A 151 -2.54 -7.32 7.20
C ALA A 151 -2.63 -5.85 6.78
N VAL A 152 -3.34 -5.56 5.68
CA VAL A 152 -3.52 -4.22 5.14
C VAL A 152 -4.40 -3.35 6.04
N LEU A 153 -5.50 -3.89 6.58
CA LEU A 153 -6.43 -3.16 7.44
C LEU A 153 -5.76 -2.69 8.73
N VAL A 154 -4.97 -3.55 9.37
CA VAL A 154 -4.24 -3.22 10.60
C VAL A 154 -3.26 -2.07 10.35
N HIS A 155 -2.73 -1.98 9.13
CA HIS A 155 -1.73 -0.99 8.74
C HIS A 155 -2.32 0.35 8.34
N LYS A 156 -3.54 0.34 7.83
CA LYS A 156 -4.25 1.54 7.36
C LYS A 156 -4.56 2.54 8.48
N GLY A 157 -4.80 2.05 9.69
CA GLY A 157 -5.02 2.88 10.88
C GLY A 157 -3.78 3.70 11.28
N PRO A 158 -2.64 3.06 11.60
CA PRO A 158 -1.36 3.72 11.86
C PRO A 158 -0.97 4.73 10.78
N THR A 159 -1.07 4.34 9.51
CA THR A 159 -0.75 5.19 8.36
C THR A 159 -1.64 6.46 8.30
N ALA A 160 -2.94 6.34 8.57
CA ALA A 160 -3.87 7.48 8.61
C ALA A 160 -3.62 8.43 9.81
N LEU A 161 -3.30 7.86 10.97
CA LEU A 161 -2.91 8.60 12.17
C LEU A 161 -1.67 9.44 11.88
N GLY A 162 -0.65 8.80 11.32
CA GLY A 162 0.58 9.43 10.89
C GLY A 162 0.33 10.64 10.00
N LEU A 163 -0.41 10.46 8.88
CA LEU A 163 -0.68 11.54 7.93
C LEU A 163 -1.28 12.76 8.64
N THR A 164 -2.28 12.53 9.48
CA THR A 164 -2.97 13.61 10.19
C THR A 164 -2.04 14.31 11.18
N THR A 165 -1.20 13.56 11.90
CA THR A 165 -0.21 14.15 12.81
C THR A 165 0.85 14.97 12.07
N THR A 166 1.29 14.54 10.90
CA THR A 166 2.23 15.29 10.05
C THR A 166 1.58 16.56 9.52
N LEU A 167 0.34 16.50 9.05
CA LEU A 167 -0.35 17.70 8.58
C LEU A 167 -0.60 18.71 9.72
N LEU A 168 -0.90 18.23 10.93
CA LEU A 168 -0.98 19.07 12.13
C LEU A 168 0.38 19.70 12.49
N SER A 169 1.49 18.96 12.39
CA SER A 169 2.83 19.49 12.68
C SER A 169 3.30 20.52 11.65
N LEU A 170 2.81 20.44 10.41
CA LEU A 170 2.98 21.46 9.37
C LEU A 170 2.08 22.70 9.57
N GLY A 171 1.27 22.74 10.64
CA GLY A 171 0.43 23.89 10.98
C GLY A 171 -0.90 23.97 10.24
N LEU A 172 -1.32 22.90 9.54
CA LEU A 172 -2.61 22.90 8.84
C LEU A 172 -3.76 22.81 9.85
N THR A 173 -4.85 23.52 9.55
CA THR A 173 -6.05 23.49 10.40
C THR A 173 -6.91 22.25 10.12
N PRO A 174 -7.67 21.74 11.11
CA PRO A 174 -8.52 20.57 10.91
C PRO A 174 -9.47 20.61 9.69
N PRO A 175 -10.10 21.75 9.33
CA PRO A 175 -10.91 21.85 8.12
C PRO A 175 -10.11 21.60 6.83
N ALA A 176 -8.83 21.96 6.81
CA ALA A 176 -7.95 21.71 5.67
C ALA A 176 -7.41 20.26 5.67
N ILE A 177 -7.32 19.60 6.83
CA ILE A 177 -6.82 18.22 6.96
C ILE A 177 -7.87 17.19 6.56
N ARG A 178 -9.13 17.37 6.96
CA ARG A 178 -10.23 16.44 6.67
C ARG A 178 -10.34 16.01 5.20
N PRO A 179 -10.36 16.92 4.19
CA PRO A 179 -10.42 16.50 2.80
C PRO A 179 -9.19 15.69 2.36
N ARG A 180 -8.00 16.01 2.90
CA ARG A 180 -6.75 15.28 2.60
C ARG A 180 -6.79 13.84 3.14
N VAL A 181 -7.32 13.65 4.35
CA VAL A 181 -7.56 12.31 4.93
C VAL A 181 -8.60 11.53 4.12
N LEU A 182 -9.64 12.19 3.59
CA LEU A 182 -10.63 11.55 2.73
C LEU A 182 -10.02 11.09 1.40
N ILE A 183 -9.20 11.93 0.76
CA ILE A 183 -8.49 11.57 -0.48
C ILE A 183 -7.61 10.33 -0.25
N PHE A 184 -6.83 10.32 0.83
CA PHE A 184 -6.04 9.14 1.25
C PHE A 184 -6.92 7.90 1.50
N SER A 185 -8.06 8.09 2.17
CA SER A 185 -8.96 6.98 2.51
C SER A 185 -9.58 6.30 1.30
N VAL A 186 -9.85 7.07 0.24
CA VAL A 186 -10.43 6.59 -1.02
C VAL A 186 -9.40 5.92 -1.93
N ALA A 187 -8.10 6.24 -1.79
CA ALA A 187 -7.04 5.69 -2.63
C ALA A 187 -7.01 4.15 -2.63
N ALA A 188 -7.11 3.52 -1.45
CA ALA A 188 -7.07 2.06 -1.34
C ALA A 188 -8.32 1.35 -1.91
N PRO A 189 -9.56 1.78 -1.59
CA PRO A 189 -10.75 1.28 -2.28
C PRO A 189 -10.68 1.40 -3.81
N LEU A 190 -10.22 2.55 -4.32
CA LEU A 190 -10.08 2.76 -5.76
C LEU A 190 -9.02 1.83 -6.36
N GLY A 191 -7.84 1.73 -5.72
CA GLY A 191 -6.78 0.81 -6.13
C GLY A 191 -7.26 -0.63 -6.17
N ALA A 192 -7.99 -1.08 -5.14
CA ALA A 192 -8.52 -2.44 -5.07
C ALA A 192 -9.54 -2.75 -6.17
N VAL A 193 -10.50 -1.86 -6.41
CA VAL A 193 -11.50 -2.04 -7.46
C VAL A 193 -10.85 -2.00 -8.84
N LEU A 194 -9.91 -1.06 -9.06
CA LEU A 194 -9.19 -0.94 -10.32
C LEU A 194 -8.34 -2.19 -10.59
N THR A 195 -7.56 -2.65 -9.62
CA THR A 195 -6.74 -3.87 -9.77
C THR A 195 -7.60 -5.10 -9.98
N TYR A 196 -8.70 -5.25 -9.26
CA TYR A 196 -9.65 -6.34 -9.51
C TYR A 196 -10.16 -6.32 -10.96
N ALA A 197 -10.55 -5.14 -11.47
CA ALA A 197 -11.00 -5.00 -12.85
C ALA A 197 -9.89 -5.35 -13.85
N LEU A 198 -8.68 -4.79 -13.66
CA LEU A 198 -7.54 -5.02 -14.54
C LEU A 198 -7.12 -6.50 -14.56
N VAL A 199 -6.90 -7.11 -13.40
CA VAL A 199 -6.49 -8.53 -13.32
C VAL A 199 -7.59 -9.45 -13.84
N LYS A 200 -8.88 -9.11 -13.66
CA LYS A 200 -9.96 -9.90 -14.23
C LYS A 200 -10.01 -9.83 -15.76
N ILE A 201 -9.74 -8.66 -16.35
CA ILE A 201 -9.77 -8.45 -17.82
C ILE A 201 -8.49 -8.95 -18.50
N PHE A 202 -7.33 -8.61 -17.93
CA PHE A 202 -6.02 -8.85 -18.54
C PHE A 202 -5.27 -10.03 -17.95
N GLY A 203 -5.66 -10.54 -16.76
CA GLY A 203 -4.94 -11.62 -16.08
C GLY A 203 -5.01 -12.97 -16.77
N HIS A 204 -5.84 -13.10 -17.81
CA HIS A 204 -5.89 -14.28 -18.69
C HIS A 204 -5.03 -14.11 -19.96
N GLN A 205 -4.45 -12.92 -20.20
CA GLN A 205 -3.56 -12.69 -21.34
C GLN A 205 -2.11 -12.97 -20.91
N GLY A 206 -1.44 -13.81 -21.71
CA GLY A 206 -0.19 -14.54 -21.46
C GLY A 206 0.82 -13.93 -20.49
N ALA A 207 1.35 -14.78 -19.61
CA ALA A 207 2.56 -14.47 -18.85
C ALA A 207 3.75 -14.33 -19.81
N PRO A 208 4.71 -13.40 -19.57
CA PRO A 208 5.82 -13.14 -20.49
C PRO A 208 6.88 -14.25 -20.60
N VAL A 209 6.70 -15.40 -19.94
CA VAL A 209 7.70 -16.48 -19.86
C VAL A 209 7.02 -17.77 -20.35
N GLY A 210 7.58 -18.45 -21.35
CA GLY A 210 7.34 -19.87 -21.65
C GLY A 210 5.98 -20.33 -22.16
N SER A 211 5.97 -21.09 -23.27
CA SER A 211 4.78 -21.68 -23.91
C SER A 211 4.21 -22.91 -23.17
N GLY A 212 4.03 -22.85 -21.85
CA GLY A 212 3.37 -23.86 -21.03
C GLY A 212 1.95 -23.45 -20.58
N GLU A 213 1.22 -24.38 -19.98
CA GLU A 213 -0.07 -24.11 -19.30
C GLU A 213 0.20 -23.30 -18.01
N ILE A 214 0.50 -22.02 -18.17
CA ILE A 214 0.83 -21.10 -17.08
C ILE A 214 -0.46 -20.60 -16.46
N ASP A 215 -0.55 -20.64 -15.13
CA ASP A 215 -1.59 -19.93 -14.39
C ASP A 215 -1.31 -18.42 -14.46
N ALA A 216 -1.67 -17.81 -15.59
CA ALA A 216 -1.46 -16.40 -15.87
C ALA A 216 -2.11 -15.51 -14.78
N LEU A 217 -3.24 -15.95 -14.22
CA LEU A 217 -3.90 -15.24 -13.14
C LEU A 217 -3.03 -15.25 -11.88
N GLY A 218 -2.50 -16.41 -11.49
CA GLY A 218 -1.55 -16.55 -10.39
C GLY A 218 -0.29 -15.69 -10.58
N TRP A 219 0.26 -15.66 -11.80
CA TRP A 219 1.43 -14.86 -12.13
C TRP A 219 1.21 -13.36 -11.85
N TRP A 220 0.11 -12.80 -12.39
CA TRP A 220 -0.23 -11.38 -12.17
C TRP A 220 -0.56 -11.06 -10.71
N ILE A 221 -1.20 -11.99 -10.00
CA ILE A 221 -1.46 -11.83 -8.55
C ILE A 221 -0.15 -11.76 -7.78
N GLY A 222 0.80 -12.65 -8.06
CA GLY A 222 2.09 -12.66 -7.38
C GLY A 222 2.92 -11.40 -7.65
N ILE A 223 2.98 -10.94 -8.91
CA ILE A 223 3.60 -9.64 -9.25
C ILE A 223 2.94 -8.49 -8.49
N ALA A 224 1.60 -8.42 -8.49
CA ALA A 224 0.86 -7.35 -7.83
C ALA A 224 1.11 -7.31 -6.32
N LEU A 225 1.20 -8.47 -5.66
CA LEU A 225 1.51 -8.58 -4.23
C LEU A 225 2.94 -8.09 -3.92
N LEU A 226 3.93 -8.51 -4.72
CA LEU A 226 5.33 -8.11 -4.53
C LEU A 226 5.59 -6.64 -4.85
N PHE A 227 4.96 -6.13 -5.92
CA PHE A 227 4.99 -4.71 -6.23
C PHE A 227 4.38 -3.90 -5.09
N SER A 228 3.16 -4.26 -4.65
CA SER A 228 2.45 -3.55 -3.58
C SER A 228 3.24 -3.53 -2.27
N VAL A 229 3.71 -4.69 -1.78
CA VAL A 229 4.42 -4.75 -0.49
C VAL A 229 5.70 -3.92 -0.48
N SER A 230 6.37 -3.81 -1.64
CA SER A 230 7.58 -3.01 -1.79
C SER A 230 7.29 -1.51 -1.71
N VAL A 231 6.19 -1.06 -2.33
CA VAL A 231 5.68 0.31 -2.22
C VAL A 231 5.28 0.66 -0.77
N VAL A 232 4.72 -0.29 -0.01
CA VAL A 232 4.18 0.03 1.32
C VAL A 232 5.25 0.01 2.42
N HIS A 233 6.21 -0.93 2.40
CA HIS A 233 6.96 -1.27 3.62
C HIS A 233 8.48 -1.03 3.60
N LEU A 234 9.10 -0.85 2.43
CA LEU A 234 10.57 -0.69 2.37
C LEU A 234 11.04 0.77 2.51
N TYR A 235 10.14 1.75 2.38
CA TYR A 235 10.46 3.18 2.49
C TYR A 235 9.90 3.87 3.76
N SER A 236 9.15 3.11 4.56
CA SER A 236 8.37 3.58 5.71
C SER A 236 9.19 4.04 6.94
N PHE A 237 10.53 4.15 6.85
CA PHE A 237 11.38 4.54 7.99
C PHE A 237 11.91 5.98 7.94
N GLU A 238 12.01 6.63 6.77
CA GLU A 238 12.56 8.00 6.67
C GLU A 238 11.47 9.08 6.73
N VAL A 239 10.28 8.82 6.18
CA VAL A 239 9.16 9.78 6.11
C VAL A 239 8.52 10.08 7.49
N TRP A 240 8.79 9.27 8.51
CA TRP A 240 8.14 9.34 9.83
C TRP A 240 9.04 9.83 10.98
N ARG A 241 10.22 10.38 10.66
CA ARG A 241 11.06 11.13 11.61
C ARG A 241 10.67 12.60 11.66
#